data_AF-A0A8B3EAX0-F1
#
_entry.id   AF-A0A8B3EAX0-F1
#
_cell.length_a   1.000
_cell.length_b   1.000
_cell.length_c   1.000
_cell.angle_alpha   90.00
_cell.angle_beta   90.00
_cell.angle_gamma   90.00
#
_symmetry.space_group_name_H-M   'P 1'
#
loop_
_entity.id
_entity.type
_entity.pdbx_description
1 polymer ?
#
loop_
_entity_poly.entity_id
_entity_poly.type
_entity_poly.pdbx_seq_one_letter_code
_entity_poly.pdbx_strand_id
1 'polypeptide(L)'
;MSDKKYHEIESGHATKWAAQALMARCFLFYTGYYQKEAMPTADGGSITKQQVVTWLEDCIANSGHQLVGDFRNLWAYTNEYTVDDYAYTAGVTGVDGQPLRWAGNGNAEAVFAVKFGNFAGYSYENQGGYCNLYLSFFGIMSKSDNGAAFPFGNTNSFGTVPTSLWDSWEAAEPDDIRRRASVIVDEDEFDMANYESGEVRQQWEETGLWNKKLQPILSKQAYDKMGSWGNSLFWIAHPEFAGMNDPYIQPRWAAMFEDLYIIRFADVLLMHSELTGNADNMNRVRARAGLPAIGYSLEALQQERRHELAFEGQRFQDIRRWHIAETELNKQNNTTLKNLGVSTVMRDGKYAARYQATGGFWPIPPAQIQLSDGVLTQNPGWDTPDARYTTWNFD
;
A
#
# COMPACT_ATOMS: atom_id res chain seq x y z
N MET A 1 0.25 13.56 -23.90
CA MET A 1 -0.67 13.36 -22.76
C MET A 1 -1.13 14.71 -22.26
N SER A 2 -2.31 14.81 -21.65
CA SER A 2 -2.87 16.08 -21.13
C SER A 2 -1.93 16.71 -20.09
N ASP A 3 -1.70 18.01 -20.19
CA ASP A 3 -0.95 18.85 -19.23
C ASP A 3 -1.87 19.68 -18.33
N LYS A 4 -3.17 19.41 -18.33
CA LYS A 4 -4.14 20.01 -17.41
C LYS A 4 -3.82 19.67 -15.96
N LYS A 5 -4.18 20.56 -15.04
CA LYS A 5 -4.06 20.30 -13.59
C LYS A 5 -4.95 19.14 -13.17
N TYR A 6 -4.63 18.51 -12.04
CA TYR A 6 -5.34 17.29 -11.59
C TYR A 6 -6.87 17.47 -11.47
N HIS A 7 -7.35 18.66 -11.08
CA HIS A 7 -8.77 18.98 -10.91
C HIS A 7 -9.46 19.45 -12.20
N GLU A 8 -8.70 19.63 -13.29
CA GLU A 8 -9.21 20.05 -14.61
C GLU A 8 -9.41 18.86 -15.56
N ILE A 9 -9.15 17.64 -15.07
CA ILE A 9 -9.34 16.38 -15.79
C ILE A 9 -10.08 15.39 -14.91
N GLU A 10 -10.86 14.52 -15.53
CA GLU A 10 -11.53 13.43 -14.85
C GLU A 10 -10.49 12.52 -14.17
N SER A 11 -10.75 12.20 -12.90
CA SER A 11 -9.82 11.43 -12.09
C SER A 11 -9.65 10.02 -12.63
N GLY A 12 -8.41 9.53 -12.72
CA GLY A 12 -8.08 8.19 -13.24
C GLY A 12 -7.55 8.19 -14.67
N HIS A 13 -7.71 9.29 -15.42
CA HIS A 13 -7.07 9.43 -16.72
C HIS A 13 -5.57 9.72 -16.58
N ALA A 14 -4.76 9.09 -17.43
CA ALA A 14 -3.32 9.32 -17.46
C ALA A 14 -3.01 10.75 -17.94
N THR A 15 -2.20 11.47 -17.14
CA THR A 15 -1.74 12.83 -17.43
C THR A 15 -0.25 12.84 -17.75
N LYS A 16 0.24 13.97 -18.28
CA LYS A 16 1.68 14.26 -18.41
C LYS A 16 2.39 14.07 -17.07
N TRP A 17 1.76 14.47 -15.97
CA TRP A 17 2.30 14.38 -14.60
C TRP A 17 2.52 12.94 -14.17
N ALA A 18 1.53 12.07 -14.41
CA ALA A 18 1.65 10.64 -14.16
C ALA A 18 2.78 10.01 -14.99
N ALA A 19 2.93 10.42 -16.26
CA ALA A 19 4.01 9.93 -17.11
C ALA A 19 5.40 10.37 -16.66
N GLN A 20 5.56 11.63 -16.27
CA GLN A 20 6.82 12.16 -15.72
C GLN A 20 7.21 11.43 -14.43
N ALA A 21 6.25 11.24 -13.52
CA ALA A 21 6.49 10.52 -12.27
C ALA A 21 6.81 9.04 -12.50
N LEU A 22 6.10 8.37 -13.41
CA LEU A 22 6.41 6.99 -13.78
C LEU A 22 7.80 6.87 -14.41
N MET A 23 8.16 7.82 -15.29
CA MET A 23 9.48 7.87 -15.90
C MET A 23 10.59 8.04 -14.86
N ALA A 24 10.37 8.81 -13.80
CA ALA A 24 11.32 8.93 -12.70
C ALA A 24 11.51 7.61 -11.94
N ARG A 25 10.44 6.84 -11.69
CA ARG A 25 10.56 5.48 -11.12
C ARG A 25 11.36 4.56 -12.01
N CYS A 26 11.05 4.53 -13.31
CA CYS A 26 11.77 3.74 -14.29
C CYS A 26 13.26 4.10 -14.33
N PHE A 27 13.57 5.40 -14.37
CA PHE A 27 14.93 5.91 -14.36
C PHE A 27 15.67 5.48 -13.09
N LEU A 28 15.13 5.80 -11.90
CA LEU A 28 15.74 5.47 -10.60
C LEU A 28 15.97 3.97 -10.43
N PHE A 29 15.01 3.14 -10.84
CA PHE A 29 15.19 1.69 -10.83
C PHE A 29 16.30 1.27 -11.79
N TYR A 30 16.26 1.73 -13.05
CA TYR A 30 17.24 1.32 -14.05
C TYR A 30 18.67 1.74 -13.66
N THR A 31 18.87 3.02 -13.33
CA THR A 31 20.19 3.55 -12.99
C THR A 31 20.72 2.97 -11.68
N GLY A 32 19.86 2.75 -10.69
CA GLY A 32 20.23 2.13 -9.42
C GLY A 32 20.53 0.64 -9.56
N TYR A 33 19.58 -0.14 -10.08
CA TYR A 33 19.69 -1.59 -10.19
C TYR A 33 20.80 -2.02 -11.15
N TYR A 34 20.86 -1.43 -12.36
CA TYR A 34 21.88 -1.78 -13.36
C TYR A 34 23.16 -0.95 -13.24
N GLN A 35 23.25 -0.06 -12.24
CA GLN A 35 24.41 0.80 -11.98
C GLN A 35 24.84 1.58 -13.24
N LYS A 36 23.87 2.24 -13.87
CA LYS A 36 24.06 3.05 -15.09
C LYS A 36 23.84 4.52 -14.80
N GLU A 37 24.50 5.39 -15.54
CA GLU A 37 24.36 6.84 -15.37
C GLU A 37 23.13 7.43 -16.08
N ALA A 38 22.65 6.73 -17.11
CA ALA A 38 21.51 7.13 -17.94
C ALA A 38 20.69 5.90 -18.33
N MET A 39 19.41 6.12 -18.64
CA MET A 39 18.50 5.07 -19.10
C MET A 39 18.42 5.09 -20.64
N PRO A 40 18.64 3.98 -21.34
CA PRO A 40 18.57 3.94 -22.79
C PRO A 40 17.13 4.08 -23.28
N THR A 41 16.97 4.62 -24.49
CA THR A 41 15.69 4.63 -25.21
C THR A 41 15.73 3.65 -26.38
N ALA A 42 14.55 3.20 -26.84
CA ALA A 42 14.44 2.19 -27.89
C ALA A 42 15.02 2.64 -29.25
N ASP A 43 15.07 3.95 -29.49
CA ASP A 43 15.62 4.60 -30.69
C ASP A 43 17.14 4.87 -30.58
N GLY A 44 17.82 4.35 -29.56
CA GLY A 44 19.27 4.47 -29.38
C GLY A 44 19.72 5.76 -28.68
N GLY A 45 18.77 6.55 -28.17
CA GLY A 45 19.04 7.70 -27.30
C GLY A 45 19.21 7.32 -25.83
N SER A 46 19.24 8.34 -24.97
CA SER A 46 19.29 8.17 -23.52
C SER A 46 18.52 9.26 -22.78
N ILE A 47 17.98 8.87 -21.63
CA ILE A 47 17.34 9.75 -20.64
C ILE A 47 18.35 9.97 -19.52
N THR A 48 18.66 11.23 -19.25
CA THR A 48 19.62 11.66 -18.24
C THR A 48 18.94 12.01 -16.92
N LYS A 49 19.71 11.98 -15.83
CA LYS A 49 19.27 12.45 -14.51
C LYS A 49 18.68 13.87 -14.55
N GLN A 50 19.32 14.79 -15.28
CA GLN A 50 18.88 16.19 -15.33
C GLN A 50 17.52 16.34 -16.01
N GLN A 51 17.25 15.57 -17.08
CA GLN A 51 15.94 15.58 -17.74
C GLN A 51 14.84 15.10 -16.78
N VAL A 52 15.10 14.05 -16.01
CA VAL A 52 14.14 13.55 -15.02
C VAL A 52 13.89 14.54 -13.90
N VAL A 53 14.94 15.21 -13.41
CA VAL A 53 14.80 16.31 -12.42
C VAL A 53 13.88 17.41 -12.98
N THR A 54 14.16 17.90 -14.19
CA THR A 54 13.33 18.93 -14.84
C THR A 54 11.87 18.50 -15.01
N TRP A 55 11.62 17.22 -15.31
CA TRP A 55 10.25 16.70 -15.39
C TRP A 55 9.55 16.63 -14.04
N LEU A 56 10.25 16.28 -12.97
CA LEU A 56 9.67 16.29 -11.62
C LEU A 56 9.45 17.71 -11.12
N GLU A 57 10.34 18.65 -11.40
CA GLU A 57 10.17 20.07 -11.10
C GLU A 57 8.93 20.65 -11.80
N ASP A 58 8.74 20.33 -13.09
CA ASP A 58 7.54 20.70 -13.85
C ASP A 58 6.27 20.09 -13.23
N CYS A 59 6.29 18.81 -12.86
CA CYS A 59 5.18 18.16 -12.16
C CYS A 59 4.87 18.85 -10.81
N ILE A 60 5.88 19.13 -10.00
CA ILE A 60 5.74 19.77 -8.69
C ILE A 60 5.18 21.20 -8.82
N ALA A 61 5.61 21.94 -9.84
CA ALA A 61 5.19 23.33 -10.03
C ALA A 61 3.81 23.47 -10.69
N ASN A 62 3.49 22.62 -11.66
CA ASN A 62 2.41 22.89 -12.62
C ASN A 62 1.25 21.89 -12.58
N SER A 63 1.41 20.72 -11.95
CA SER A 63 0.35 19.69 -11.96
C SER A 63 -0.87 20.04 -11.12
N GLY A 64 -0.72 20.96 -10.17
CA GLY A 64 -1.73 21.25 -9.14
C GLY A 64 -1.86 20.16 -8.08
N HIS A 65 -1.11 19.05 -8.18
CA HIS A 65 -1.03 18.06 -7.10
C HIS A 65 -0.33 18.64 -5.87
N GLN A 66 -0.71 18.16 -4.70
CA GLN A 66 -0.14 18.58 -3.42
C GLN A 66 -0.32 17.46 -2.39
N LEU A 67 0.43 17.56 -1.29
CA LEU A 67 0.18 16.70 -0.14
C LEU A 67 -1.21 16.99 0.44
N VAL A 68 -1.96 15.95 0.77
CA VAL A 68 -3.19 16.07 1.55
C VAL A 68 -2.81 16.36 3.00
N GLY A 69 -3.55 17.29 3.64
CA GLY A 69 -3.38 17.84 5.00
C GLY A 69 -2.74 16.90 6.02
N ASP A 70 -3.50 16.34 6.96
CA ASP A 70 -2.99 15.26 7.81
C ASP A 70 -2.80 13.95 7.03
N PHE A 71 -1.77 13.15 7.35
CA PHE A 71 -1.49 11.87 6.68
C PHE A 71 -2.67 10.90 6.74
N ARG A 72 -3.39 10.88 7.86
CA ARG A 72 -4.52 9.96 8.09
C ARG A 72 -5.68 10.24 7.14
N ASN A 73 -5.78 11.47 6.63
CA ASN A 73 -6.81 11.88 5.68
C ASN A 73 -6.67 11.20 4.31
N LEU A 74 -5.54 10.53 4.02
CA LEU A 74 -5.40 9.73 2.81
C LEU A 74 -6.23 8.44 2.82
N TRP A 75 -6.60 7.95 4.01
CA TRP A 75 -7.12 6.59 4.21
C TRP A 75 -8.58 6.60 4.64
N ALA A 76 -9.36 5.65 4.12
CA ALA A 76 -10.81 5.65 4.25
C ALA A 76 -11.33 5.45 5.68
N TYR A 77 -10.51 4.98 6.64
CA TYR A 77 -10.94 4.91 8.04
C TYR A 77 -11.22 6.29 8.68
N THR A 78 -10.82 7.38 8.02
CA THR A 78 -11.18 8.77 8.39
C THR A 78 -12.41 9.30 7.65
N ASN A 79 -13.19 8.43 6.98
CA ASN A 79 -14.41 8.85 6.28
C ASN A 79 -15.47 9.36 7.26
N GLU A 80 -16.45 10.10 6.72
CA GLU A 80 -17.45 10.82 7.49
C GLU A 80 -18.40 9.97 8.33
N TYR A 81 -18.55 8.70 8.00
CA TYR A 81 -19.44 7.78 8.69
C TYR A 81 -18.69 6.94 9.74
N THR A 82 -17.37 7.00 9.78
CA THR A 82 -16.53 6.16 10.64
C THR A 82 -15.67 6.98 11.61
N VAL A 83 -15.21 8.17 11.20
CA VAL A 83 -14.16 8.93 11.89
C VAL A 83 -14.48 9.24 13.35
N ASP A 84 -15.73 9.53 13.67
CA ASP A 84 -16.17 9.87 15.04
C ASP A 84 -16.49 8.63 15.89
N ASP A 85 -16.65 7.47 15.26
CA ASP A 85 -17.01 6.21 15.93
C ASP A 85 -15.81 5.31 16.22
N TYR A 86 -14.71 5.53 15.51
CA TYR A 86 -13.48 4.76 15.64
C TYR A 86 -12.56 5.39 16.69
N ALA A 87 -12.25 4.65 17.76
CA ALA A 87 -11.50 5.16 18.91
C ALA A 87 -10.16 5.82 18.58
N TYR A 88 -9.46 5.34 17.54
CA TYR A 88 -8.18 5.91 17.11
C TYR A 88 -8.32 7.29 16.45
N THR A 89 -9.48 7.62 15.87
CA THR A 89 -9.70 8.88 15.14
C THR A 89 -10.69 9.83 15.81
N ALA A 90 -11.55 9.32 16.69
CA ALA A 90 -12.61 10.09 17.32
C ALA A 90 -12.05 11.27 18.13
N GLY A 91 -12.51 12.48 17.79
CA GLY A 91 -12.07 13.72 18.46
C GLY A 91 -10.61 14.12 18.20
N VAL A 92 -9.90 13.42 17.32
CA VAL A 92 -8.49 13.71 17.01
C VAL A 92 -8.40 14.93 16.08
N THR A 93 -7.54 15.87 16.46
CA THR A 93 -7.11 16.99 15.60
C THR A 93 -5.83 16.59 14.88
N GLY A 94 -5.79 16.82 13.57
CA GLY A 94 -4.64 16.56 12.72
C GLY A 94 -3.44 17.47 13.00
N VAL A 95 -2.29 17.11 12.42
CA VAL A 95 -1.07 17.94 12.48
C VAL A 95 -1.30 19.33 11.84
N ASP A 96 -2.23 19.40 10.89
CA ASP A 96 -2.69 20.63 10.23
C ASP A 96 -3.69 21.46 11.08
N GLY A 97 -4.00 21.01 12.30
CA GLY A 97 -4.94 21.67 13.20
C GLY A 97 -6.41 21.49 12.82
N GLN A 98 -6.73 20.64 11.84
CA GLN A 98 -8.10 20.37 11.40
C GLN A 98 -8.61 19.02 11.93
N PRO A 99 -9.93 18.83 12.08
CA PRO A 99 -10.49 17.51 12.33
C PRO A 99 -10.11 16.54 11.20
N LEU A 100 -9.87 15.27 11.54
CA LEU A 100 -9.58 14.25 10.55
C LEU A 100 -10.76 14.05 9.59
N ARG A 101 -10.46 13.92 8.31
CA ARG A 101 -11.45 13.73 7.25
C ARG A 101 -10.82 13.08 6.04
N TRP A 102 -11.38 11.97 5.58
CA TRP A 102 -10.91 11.31 4.38
C TRP A 102 -11.02 12.25 3.17
N ALA A 103 -9.91 12.42 2.46
CA ALA A 103 -9.82 13.26 1.27
C ALA A 103 -10.56 12.67 0.06
N GLY A 104 -10.99 11.41 0.15
CA GLY A 104 -11.72 10.72 -0.89
C GLY A 104 -10.84 10.24 -2.05
N ASN A 105 -11.48 9.51 -2.96
CA ASN A 105 -10.87 9.08 -4.22
C ASN A 105 -10.53 10.30 -5.10
N GLY A 106 -9.43 10.20 -5.84
CA GLY A 106 -9.02 11.27 -6.77
C GLY A 106 -8.57 12.57 -6.12
N ASN A 107 -8.22 12.55 -4.83
CA ASN A 107 -7.72 13.73 -4.11
C ASN A 107 -6.43 14.29 -4.72
N ALA A 108 -6.01 15.45 -4.21
CA ALA A 108 -4.88 16.20 -4.73
C ALA A 108 -3.52 15.46 -4.66
N GLU A 109 -3.38 14.45 -3.82
CA GLU A 109 -2.16 13.65 -3.72
C GLU A 109 -2.14 12.48 -4.72
N ALA A 110 -3.27 12.14 -5.35
CA ALA A 110 -3.43 11.03 -6.27
C ALA A 110 -2.94 11.36 -7.70
N VAL A 111 -1.63 11.23 -7.95
CA VAL A 111 -1.02 11.48 -9.27
C VAL A 111 -1.47 10.46 -10.31
N PHE A 112 -1.50 9.18 -9.92
CA PHE A 112 -2.10 8.12 -10.73
C PHE A 112 -2.62 7.00 -9.82
N ALA A 113 -3.85 6.55 -10.07
CA ALA A 113 -4.50 5.51 -9.29
C ALA A 113 -5.39 4.64 -10.17
N VAL A 114 -5.50 3.35 -9.81
CA VAL A 114 -6.52 2.47 -10.37
C VAL A 114 -7.85 2.84 -9.73
N LYS A 115 -8.87 3.04 -10.57
CA LYS A 115 -10.21 3.45 -10.16
C LYS A 115 -11.11 2.26 -9.98
N PHE A 116 -11.93 2.32 -8.94
CA PHE A 116 -12.94 1.32 -8.63
C PHE A 116 -14.28 2.02 -8.40
N GLY A 117 -15.36 1.26 -8.46
CA GLY A 117 -16.72 1.73 -8.28
C GLY A 117 -17.51 0.83 -7.34
N ASN A 118 -18.48 1.42 -6.66
CA ASN A 118 -19.43 0.72 -5.78
C ASN A 118 -20.60 0.07 -6.55
N PHE A 119 -20.55 0.03 -7.89
CA PHE A 119 -21.50 -0.71 -8.76
C PHE A 119 -21.19 -2.22 -8.84
N ALA A 120 -20.23 -2.70 -8.04
CA ALA A 120 -19.78 -4.06 -8.10
C ALA A 120 -20.66 -5.02 -7.27
N GLY A 121 -20.76 -6.25 -7.74
CA GLY A 121 -21.74 -7.26 -7.34
C GLY A 121 -21.53 -8.56 -8.11
N TYR A 122 -22.44 -9.52 -7.95
CA TYR A 122 -22.37 -10.84 -8.61
C TYR A 122 -23.54 -11.11 -9.56
N SER A 123 -24.40 -10.12 -9.79
CA SER A 123 -25.65 -10.29 -10.53
C SER A 123 -25.45 -10.19 -12.04
N TYR A 124 -24.46 -9.39 -12.49
CA TYR A 124 -24.18 -9.19 -13.90
C TYR A 124 -22.74 -9.58 -14.24
N GLU A 125 -22.52 -10.00 -15.48
CA GLU A 125 -21.20 -10.33 -15.99
C GLU A 125 -20.24 -9.14 -15.78
N ASN A 126 -19.03 -9.42 -15.29
CA ASN A 126 -17.96 -8.47 -15.05
C ASN A 126 -18.15 -7.46 -13.90
N GLN A 127 -19.25 -7.51 -13.13
CA GLN A 127 -19.45 -6.56 -12.01
C GLN A 127 -18.32 -6.61 -10.97
N GLY A 128 -17.81 -7.79 -10.64
CA GLY A 128 -16.68 -7.94 -9.71
C GLY A 128 -15.41 -7.23 -10.19
N GLY A 129 -15.26 -6.96 -11.49
CA GLY A 129 -14.12 -6.24 -12.06
C GLY A 129 -14.08 -4.75 -11.71
N TYR A 130 -15.20 -4.17 -11.27
CA TYR A 130 -15.25 -2.77 -10.82
C TYR A 130 -14.92 -2.60 -9.34
N CYS A 131 -14.86 -3.68 -8.56
CA CYS A 131 -14.54 -3.65 -7.13
C CYS A 131 -13.04 -3.65 -6.90
N ASN A 132 -12.61 -2.93 -5.85
CA ASN A 132 -11.29 -3.08 -5.28
C ASN A 132 -11.17 -4.39 -4.48
N LEU A 133 -11.08 -5.53 -5.18
CA LEU A 133 -10.84 -6.83 -4.55
C LEU A 133 -9.46 -6.94 -3.89
N TYR A 134 -8.54 -5.99 -4.14
CA TYR A 134 -7.24 -5.96 -3.49
C TYR A 134 -7.37 -5.81 -1.97
N LEU A 135 -8.31 -4.97 -1.50
CA LEU A 135 -8.60 -4.81 -0.08
C LEU A 135 -9.11 -6.10 0.57
N SER A 136 -9.76 -6.99 -0.22
CA SER A 136 -10.23 -8.27 0.30
C SER A 136 -9.11 -9.21 0.72
N PHE A 137 -7.89 -9.02 0.23
CA PHE A 137 -6.76 -9.80 0.73
C PHE A 137 -6.43 -9.41 2.17
N PHE A 138 -6.49 -8.13 2.52
CA PHE A 138 -5.94 -7.60 3.77
C PHE A 138 -6.96 -7.40 4.91
N GLY A 139 -8.25 -7.36 4.60
CA GLY A 139 -9.31 -7.18 5.61
C GLY A 139 -9.28 -8.20 6.75
N ILE A 140 -9.70 -7.78 7.94
CA ILE A 140 -9.54 -8.52 9.20
C ILE A 140 -10.55 -9.65 9.32
N MET A 141 -10.12 -10.90 9.17
CA MET A 141 -10.98 -12.06 9.36
C MET A 141 -11.66 -12.03 10.74
N SER A 142 -12.94 -12.39 10.83
CA SER A 142 -13.69 -12.62 12.08
C SER A 142 -14.83 -13.60 11.79
N LYS A 143 -15.02 -14.71 12.50
CA LYS A 143 -16.13 -15.62 12.15
C LYS A 143 -17.47 -15.17 12.71
N SER A 144 -17.47 -14.35 13.76
CA SER A 144 -18.67 -14.04 14.54
C SER A 144 -19.42 -12.78 14.11
N ASP A 145 -18.91 -12.03 13.12
CA ASP A 145 -19.50 -10.77 12.64
C ASP A 145 -19.97 -9.82 13.76
N ASN A 146 -19.24 -9.83 14.88
CA ASN A 146 -19.65 -9.21 16.13
C ASN A 146 -19.10 -7.79 16.33
N GLY A 147 -18.43 -7.24 15.31
CA GLY A 147 -17.85 -5.90 15.36
C GLY A 147 -16.54 -5.79 16.16
N ALA A 148 -15.93 -6.89 16.60
CA ALA A 148 -14.73 -6.86 17.43
C ALA A 148 -13.54 -6.12 16.80
N ALA A 149 -13.46 -6.10 15.46
CA ALA A 149 -12.41 -5.41 14.71
C ALA A 149 -12.89 -4.09 14.08
N PHE A 150 -14.01 -3.52 14.54
CA PHE A 150 -14.52 -2.25 14.00
C PHE A 150 -13.42 -1.16 14.05
N PRO A 151 -13.22 -0.39 12.96
CA PRO A 151 -14.05 -0.28 11.75
C PRO A 151 -13.57 -1.15 10.60
N PHE A 152 -12.73 -2.14 10.81
CA PHE A 152 -12.14 -2.91 9.74
C PHE A 152 -13.06 -4.05 9.31
N GLY A 153 -13.34 -4.06 8.00
CA GLY A 153 -14.20 -5.02 7.37
C GLY A 153 -13.52 -6.36 7.24
N ASN A 154 -14.35 -7.38 7.30
CA ASN A 154 -13.88 -8.73 7.50
C ASN A 154 -13.53 -9.37 6.17
N THR A 155 -12.33 -9.89 5.94
CA THR A 155 -12.01 -10.65 4.70
C THR A 155 -10.99 -11.76 4.97
N ASN A 156 -9.85 -11.79 4.28
CA ASN A 156 -8.94 -12.94 4.23
C ASN A 156 -7.71 -12.82 5.13
N SER A 157 -7.45 -11.67 5.77
CA SER A 157 -6.32 -11.47 6.71
C SER A 157 -4.94 -11.86 6.16
N PHE A 158 -4.66 -11.62 4.89
CA PHE A 158 -3.32 -11.75 4.34
C PHE A 158 -2.46 -10.52 4.65
N GLY A 159 -1.14 -10.70 4.61
CA GLY A 159 -0.19 -9.58 4.67
C GLY A 159 -0.09 -8.95 6.06
N THR A 160 0.07 -9.76 7.10
CA THR A 160 0.44 -9.30 8.44
C THR A 160 1.74 -8.49 8.39
N VAL A 161 1.87 -7.57 9.32
CA VAL A 161 3.01 -6.66 9.38
C VAL A 161 4.10 -7.30 10.23
N PRO A 162 5.34 -7.45 9.72
CA PRO A 162 6.42 -8.03 10.51
C PRO A 162 6.77 -7.09 11.68
N THR A 163 7.01 -7.67 12.86
CA THR A 163 7.42 -6.91 14.06
C THR A 163 8.68 -6.09 13.82
N SER A 164 9.60 -6.56 12.99
CA SER A 164 10.82 -5.83 12.63
C SER A 164 10.54 -4.47 11.95
N LEU A 165 9.46 -4.32 11.18
CA LEU A 165 9.05 -3.00 10.67
C LEU A 165 8.55 -2.11 11.81
N TRP A 166 7.68 -2.64 12.65
CA TRP A 166 7.08 -1.92 13.77
C TRP A 166 8.10 -1.42 14.78
N ASP A 167 9.04 -2.27 15.15
CA ASP A 167 10.07 -1.99 16.16
C ASP A 167 11.12 -1.02 15.62
N SER A 168 11.55 -1.20 14.36
CA SER A 168 12.52 -0.28 13.75
C SER A 168 11.95 1.10 13.47
N TRP A 169 10.65 1.21 13.20
CA TRP A 169 9.98 2.50 13.04
C TRP A 169 9.92 3.25 14.37
N GLU A 170 9.54 2.59 15.47
CA GLU A 170 9.56 3.18 16.82
C GLU A 170 10.96 3.66 17.21
N ALA A 171 11.97 2.81 16.98
CA ALA A 171 13.33 3.13 17.35
C ALA A 171 13.90 4.31 16.56
N ALA A 172 13.44 4.52 15.31
CA ALA A 172 13.89 5.60 14.46
C ALA A 172 13.13 6.91 14.70
N GLU A 173 11.80 6.85 14.80
CA GLU A 173 10.90 8.00 14.86
C GLU A 173 9.68 7.66 15.75
N PRO A 174 9.84 7.65 17.09
CA PRO A 174 8.79 7.22 18.01
C PRO A 174 7.54 8.11 17.96
N ASP A 175 7.71 9.38 17.60
CA ASP A 175 6.62 10.35 17.47
C ASP A 175 6.00 10.39 16.06
N ASP A 176 6.41 9.51 15.14
CA ASP A 176 5.85 9.46 13.78
C ASP A 176 4.42 8.93 13.79
N ILE A 177 3.45 9.83 13.59
CA ILE A 177 2.02 9.49 13.54
C ILE A 177 1.71 8.43 12.48
N ARG A 178 2.54 8.33 11.44
CA ARG A 178 2.32 7.40 10.32
C ARG A 178 2.46 5.96 10.74
N ARG A 179 3.21 5.66 11.81
CA ARG A 179 3.37 4.30 12.33
C ARG A 179 2.01 3.71 12.71
N ARG A 180 1.26 4.41 13.58
CA ARG A 180 -0.10 4.03 13.99
C ARG A 180 -1.15 4.29 12.92
N ALA A 181 -0.92 5.24 12.00
CA ALA A 181 -1.82 5.48 10.88
C ALA A 181 -1.70 4.41 9.77
N SER A 182 -0.59 3.68 9.73
CA SER A 182 -0.30 2.67 8.71
C SER A 182 -0.44 1.23 9.23
N VAL A 183 -0.25 1.02 10.53
CA VAL A 183 -0.30 -0.30 11.18
C VAL A 183 -1.39 -0.30 12.25
N ILE A 184 -2.27 -1.29 12.17
CA ILE A 184 -3.20 -1.66 13.24
C ILE A 184 -2.42 -2.50 14.24
N VAL A 185 -2.57 -2.19 15.52
CA VAL A 185 -2.15 -3.09 16.60
C VAL A 185 -3.42 -3.66 17.21
N ASP A 186 -3.64 -4.96 17.05
CA ASP A 186 -4.92 -5.60 17.39
C ASP A 186 -5.29 -5.43 18.87
N GLU A 187 -4.35 -5.65 19.79
CA GLU A 187 -4.56 -5.51 21.23
C GLU A 187 -4.93 -4.08 21.69
N ASP A 188 -4.55 -3.07 20.90
CA ASP A 188 -4.84 -1.67 21.20
C ASP A 188 -6.17 -1.20 20.56
N GLU A 189 -6.63 -1.87 19.51
CA GLU A 189 -7.69 -1.34 18.64
C GLU A 189 -8.92 -2.24 18.56
N PHE A 190 -8.79 -3.54 18.86
CA PHE A 190 -9.88 -4.51 18.77
C PHE A 190 -10.45 -4.82 20.15
N ASP A 191 -11.72 -5.21 20.18
CA ASP A 191 -12.33 -5.80 21.37
C ASP A 191 -11.83 -7.23 21.53
N MET A 192 -10.71 -7.40 22.23
CA MET A 192 -10.07 -8.69 22.41
C MET A 192 -10.90 -9.71 23.22
N ALA A 193 -11.94 -9.27 23.95
CA ALA A 193 -12.87 -10.19 24.59
C ALA A 193 -13.80 -10.87 23.58
N ASN A 194 -14.04 -10.21 22.43
CA ASN A 194 -14.90 -10.66 21.35
C ASN A 194 -14.13 -11.04 20.07
N TYR A 195 -12.85 -10.68 19.98
CA TYR A 195 -11.97 -11.01 18.86
C TYR A 195 -11.53 -12.46 18.94
N GLU A 196 -11.77 -13.20 17.86
CA GLU A 196 -11.36 -14.60 17.77
C GLU A 196 -9.86 -14.72 17.48
N SER A 197 -9.20 -15.65 18.15
CA SER A 197 -7.77 -15.91 17.95
C SER A 197 -7.45 -16.52 16.57
N GLY A 198 -6.19 -16.38 16.15
CA GLY A 198 -5.67 -17.00 14.94
C GLY A 198 -5.83 -18.54 14.86
N GLU A 199 -5.95 -19.23 16.00
CA GLU A 199 -6.22 -20.67 16.07
C GLU A 199 -7.59 -21.02 15.48
N VAL A 200 -8.64 -20.36 15.98
CA VAL A 200 -10.02 -20.52 15.50
C VAL A 200 -10.11 -20.22 14.00
N ARG A 201 -9.25 -19.32 13.54
CA ARG A 201 -9.20 -18.75 12.21
C ARG A 201 -8.31 -19.49 11.22
N GLN A 202 -7.52 -20.47 11.68
CA GLN A 202 -6.50 -21.13 10.86
C GLN A 202 -5.50 -20.14 10.22
N GLN A 203 -5.22 -19.03 10.93
CA GLN A 203 -4.26 -18.02 10.46
C GLN A 203 -2.83 -18.49 10.65
N TRP A 204 -2.00 -18.17 9.67
CA TRP A 204 -0.57 -18.42 9.67
C TRP A 204 0.17 -17.09 9.64
N GLU A 205 1.36 -17.06 10.22
CA GLU A 205 2.26 -15.91 10.23
C GLU A 205 1.63 -14.64 10.82
N GLU A 206 0.74 -14.81 11.81
CA GLU A 206 0.07 -13.69 12.48
C GLU A 206 1.03 -12.98 13.44
N THR A 207 1.06 -11.65 13.42
CA THR A 207 1.93 -10.86 14.31
C THR A 207 1.16 -9.99 15.31
N GLY A 208 -0.17 -9.93 15.19
CA GLY A 208 -1.02 -8.93 15.85
C GLY A 208 -0.94 -7.53 15.21
N LEU A 209 -0.12 -7.39 14.16
CA LEU A 209 0.10 -6.15 13.44
C LEU A 209 -0.47 -6.28 12.04
N TRP A 210 -1.34 -5.34 11.63
CA TRP A 210 -2.05 -5.42 10.35
C TRP A 210 -1.88 -4.14 9.54
N ASN A 211 -1.91 -4.26 8.22
CA ASN A 211 -1.86 -3.10 7.34
C ASN A 211 -3.17 -2.29 7.45
N LYS A 212 -3.10 -1.08 8.00
CA LYS A 212 -4.27 -0.19 8.19
C LYS A 212 -4.72 0.52 6.91
N LYS A 213 -3.80 0.77 5.98
CA LYS A 213 -4.04 1.60 4.78
C LYS A 213 -4.94 0.91 3.76
N LEU A 214 -4.84 -0.41 3.68
CA LEU A 214 -5.55 -1.23 2.70
C LEU A 214 -6.58 -2.11 3.40
N GLN A 215 -7.59 -1.49 4.01
CA GLN A 215 -8.65 -2.19 4.72
C GLN A 215 -10.02 -1.85 4.11
N PRO A 216 -10.94 -2.83 4.03
CA PRO A 216 -12.36 -2.50 3.89
C PRO A 216 -12.79 -1.73 5.14
N ILE A 217 -13.58 -0.66 4.99
CA ILE A 217 -13.98 0.17 6.13
C ILE A 217 -15.49 0.07 6.38
N LEU A 218 -15.85 -0.12 7.65
CA LEU A 218 -17.21 -0.24 8.17
C LEU A 218 -17.65 1.06 8.86
N SER A 219 -18.96 1.25 8.99
CA SER A 219 -19.56 2.31 9.83
C SER A 219 -20.71 1.80 10.69
N LYS A 220 -20.93 2.42 11.85
CA LYS A 220 -22.11 2.12 12.70
C LYS A 220 -23.42 2.48 12.01
N GLN A 221 -23.44 3.60 11.28
CA GLN A 221 -24.64 3.99 10.53
C GLN A 221 -25.02 2.98 9.45
N ALA A 222 -24.04 2.36 8.78
CA ALA A 222 -24.31 1.26 7.88
C ALA A 222 -24.79 0.01 8.64
N TYR A 223 -24.21 -0.28 9.81
CA TYR A 223 -24.68 -1.37 10.66
C TYR A 223 -26.14 -1.19 11.10
N ASP A 224 -26.54 0.01 11.52
CA ASP A 224 -27.92 0.31 11.93
C ASP A 224 -28.93 0.10 10.79
N LYS A 225 -28.50 0.29 9.54
CA LYS A 225 -29.31 0.01 8.34
C LYS A 225 -29.38 -1.48 8.00
N MET A 226 -28.25 -2.18 8.12
CA MET A 226 -28.10 -3.54 7.59
C MET A 226 -28.31 -4.65 8.63
N GLY A 227 -28.17 -4.34 9.92
CA GLY A 227 -28.25 -5.30 11.02
C GLY A 227 -27.11 -6.31 11.07
N SER A 228 -26.02 -6.09 10.33
CA SER A 228 -24.85 -7.00 10.24
C SER A 228 -23.58 -6.20 9.94
N TRP A 229 -22.51 -6.48 10.69
CA TRP A 229 -21.20 -5.85 10.52
C TRP A 229 -20.52 -6.27 9.20
N GLY A 230 -20.82 -7.46 8.71
CA GLY A 230 -20.24 -8.02 7.49
C GLY A 230 -20.77 -7.31 6.27
N ASN A 231 -21.89 -6.61 6.42
CA ASN A 231 -22.58 -5.90 5.35
C ASN A 231 -22.60 -4.40 5.60
N SER A 232 -21.81 -3.87 6.55
CA SER A 232 -21.86 -2.47 6.96
C SER A 232 -20.70 -1.64 6.42
N LEU A 233 -20.29 -1.85 5.16
CA LEU A 233 -19.30 -0.98 4.50
C LEU A 233 -19.76 0.48 4.56
N PHE A 234 -18.84 1.39 4.83
CA PHE A 234 -19.16 2.76 5.27
C PHE A 234 -20.08 3.51 4.30
N TRP A 235 -19.92 3.31 2.99
CA TRP A 235 -20.65 4.02 1.94
C TRP A 235 -22.13 3.66 1.88
N ILE A 236 -22.56 2.53 2.49
CA ILE A 236 -23.97 2.17 2.66
C ILE A 236 -24.68 3.18 3.58
N ALA A 237 -23.94 3.88 4.44
CA ALA A 237 -24.49 4.97 5.24
C ALA A 237 -24.93 6.18 4.38
N HIS A 238 -24.41 6.33 3.15
CA HIS A 238 -24.71 7.48 2.32
C HIS A 238 -26.22 7.58 1.96
N PRO A 239 -26.84 8.78 1.96
CA PRO A 239 -28.27 8.95 1.75
C PRO A 239 -28.80 8.44 0.41
N GLU A 240 -27.97 8.43 -0.64
CA GLU A 240 -28.35 7.91 -1.96
C GLU A 240 -28.66 6.40 -1.94
N PHE A 241 -28.14 5.69 -0.93
CA PHE A 241 -28.43 4.27 -0.69
C PHE A 241 -29.59 4.08 0.31
N ALA A 242 -30.25 5.16 0.76
CA ALA A 242 -31.39 5.06 1.66
C ALA A 242 -32.59 4.43 0.94
N GLY A 243 -33.11 3.31 1.48
CA GLY A 243 -34.23 2.58 0.90
C GLY A 243 -33.84 1.56 -0.18
N MET A 244 -32.56 1.45 -0.52
CA MET A 244 -32.06 0.30 -1.26
C MET A 244 -32.21 -0.96 -0.40
N ASN A 245 -33.12 -1.84 -0.81
CA ASN A 245 -33.44 -3.11 -0.15
C ASN A 245 -33.07 -4.31 -1.03
N ASP A 246 -32.26 -4.08 -2.07
CA ASP A 246 -31.85 -5.11 -2.99
C ASP A 246 -30.91 -6.10 -2.27
N PRO A 247 -31.31 -7.37 -2.11
CA PRO A 247 -30.47 -8.40 -1.49
C PRO A 247 -29.16 -8.65 -2.26
N TYR A 248 -29.00 -8.08 -3.46
CA TYR A 248 -27.79 -8.11 -4.28
C TYR A 248 -26.86 -6.89 -4.10
N ILE A 249 -27.23 -5.85 -3.34
CA ILE A 249 -26.29 -4.83 -2.79
C ILE A 249 -25.59 -5.43 -1.58
N GLN A 250 -25.05 -6.61 -1.81
CA GLN A 250 -24.40 -7.49 -0.88
C GLN A 250 -23.37 -8.19 -1.77
N PRO A 251 -22.12 -7.74 -1.70
CA PRO A 251 -21.30 -8.45 -0.73
C PRO A 251 -20.26 -7.56 -0.06
N ARG A 252 -20.02 -7.87 1.20
CA ARG A 252 -18.78 -7.67 1.98
C ARG A 252 -17.50 -7.55 1.14
N TRP A 253 -17.42 -8.28 0.02
CA TRP A 253 -16.22 -8.47 -0.80
C TRP A 253 -16.23 -7.77 -2.15
N ALA A 254 -17.38 -7.48 -2.76
CA ALA A 254 -17.42 -6.97 -4.14
C ALA A 254 -17.96 -5.53 -4.24
N ALA A 255 -17.83 -4.70 -3.20
CA ALA A 255 -18.29 -3.32 -3.25
C ALA A 255 -17.35 -2.33 -2.54
N MET A 256 -16.08 -2.71 -2.40
CA MET A 256 -14.99 -1.81 -2.03
C MET A 256 -14.60 -0.99 -3.25
N PHE A 257 -14.38 0.32 -3.07
CA PHE A 257 -14.23 1.25 -4.20
C PHE A 257 -13.11 2.27 -4.02
N GLU A 258 -12.39 2.19 -2.91
CA GLU A 258 -11.26 3.05 -2.60
C GLU A 258 -10.20 2.92 -3.71
N ASP A 259 -9.67 4.06 -4.16
CA ASP A 259 -8.62 4.10 -5.18
C ASP A 259 -7.37 3.32 -4.74
N LEU A 260 -6.78 2.53 -5.65
CA LEU A 260 -5.45 1.98 -5.42
C LEU A 260 -4.41 2.92 -6.00
N TYR A 261 -3.73 3.66 -5.13
CA TYR A 261 -2.65 4.55 -5.54
C TYR A 261 -1.53 3.78 -6.22
N ILE A 262 -1.22 4.18 -7.45
CA ILE A 262 -0.02 3.71 -8.15
C ILE A 262 1.11 4.70 -7.88
N ILE A 263 0.84 6.01 -8.03
CA ILE A 263 1.78 7.11 -7.74
C ILE A 263 1.03 8.17 -6.94
N ARG A 264 1.61 8.57 -5.80
CA ARG A 264 1.17 9.73 -5.02
C ARG A 264 2.18 10.87 -5.10
N PHE A 265 1.74 12.08 -4.80
CA PHE A 265 2.60 13.26 -4.83
C PHE A 265 3.76 13.18 -3.82
N ALA A 266 3.56 12.55 -2.65
CA ALA A 266 4.67 12.29 -1.73
C ALA A 266 5.80 11.48 -2.36
N ASP A 267 5.49 10.48 -3.21
CA ASP A 267 6.52 9.73 -3.94
C ASP A 267 7.25 10.59 -4.98
N VAL A 268 6.55 11.50 -5.67
CA VAL A 268 7.17 12.49 -6.57
C VAL A 268 8.18 13.36 -5.82
N LEU A 269 7.79 13.85 -4.64
CA LEU A 269 8.66 14.66 -3.78
C LEU A 269 9.91 13.88 -3.33
N LEU A 270 9.74 12.62 -2.91
CA LEU A 270 10.84 11.80 -2.44
C LEU A 270 11.79 11.38 -3.58
N MET A 271 11.27 11.03 -4.76
CA MET A 271 12.09 10.77 -5.94
C MET A 271 12.89 12.00 -6.38
N HIS A 272 12.28 13.19 -6.29
CA HIS A 272 12.98 14.44 -6.55
C HIS A 272 14.13 14.63 -5.56
N SER A 273 13.86 14.51 -4.25
CA SER A 273 14.90 14.61 -3.21
C SER A 273 16.04 13.62 -3.44
N GLU A 274 15.74 12.40 -3.86
CA GLU A 274 16.74 11.39 -4.20
C GLU A 274 17.65 11.82 -5.36
N LEU A 275 17.05 12.30 -6.45
CA LEU A 275 17.79 12.69 -7.63
C LEU A 275 18.63 13.94 -7.34
N THR A 276 18.11 14.92 -6.63
CA THR A 276 18.83 16.18 -6.41
C THR A 276 19.79 16.14 -5.22
N GLY A 277 19.65 15.18 -4.31
CA GLY A 277 20.34 15.18 -3.02
C GLY A 277 19.92 16.35 -2.12
N ASN A 278 18.70 16.87 -2.33
CA ASN A 278 18.15 18.00 -1.57
C ASN A 278 17.02 17.50 -0.66
N ALA A 279 17.11 17.80 0.64
CA ALA A 279 16.12 17.40 1.64
C ALA A 279 14.83 18.22 1.63
N ASP A 280 14.72 19.33 0.91
CA ASP A 280 13.55 20.23 0.99
C ASP A 280 12.22 19.50 0.77
N ASN A 281 12.13 18.70 -0.29
CA ASN A 281 10.92 17.95 -0.62
C ASN A 281 10.68 16.76 0.34
N MET A 282 11.73 16.11 0.81
CA MET A 282 11.67 15.12 1.90
C MET A 282 11.13 15.77 3.20
N ASN A 283 11.58 16.97 3.54
CA ASN A 283 11.16 17.70 4.73
C ASN A 283 9.72 18.22 4.63
N ARG A 284 9.18 18.44 3.42
CA ARG A 284 7.74 18.67 3.22
C ARG A 284 6.90 17.45 3.63
N VAL A 285 7.37 16.24 3.29
CA VAL A 285 6.72 14.98 3.68
C VAL A 285 6.83 14.76 5.18
N ARG A 286 8.00 15.01 5.78
CA ARG A 286 8.22 14.93 7.24
C ARG A 286 7.34 15.88 8.03
N ALA A 287 7.27 17.15 7.61
CA ALA A 287 6.47 18.16 8.27
C ALA A 287 4.98 17.78 8.30
N ARG A 288 4.46 17.13 7.24
CA ARG A 288 3.09 16.62 7.20
C ARG A 288 2.81 15.58 8.28
N ALA A 289 3.81 14.77 8.62
CA ALA A 289 3.74 13.79 9.70
C ALA A 289 4.07 14.37 11.09
N GLY A 290 4.28 15.70 11.20
CA GLY A 290 4.68 16.35 12.45
C GLY A 290 6.14 16.14 12.85
N LEU A 291 6.96 15.61 11.94
CA LEU A 291 8.38 15.32 12.21
C LEU A 291 9.28 16.53 11.91
N PRO A 292 10.38 16.71 12.66
CA PRO A 292 11.33 17.79 12.41
C PRO A 292 12.06 17.61 11.08
N ALA A 293 12.50 18.72 10.50
CA ALA A 293 13.35 18.71 9.31
C ALA A 293 14.72 18.06 9.60
N ILE A 294 15.24 17.33 8.62
CA ILE A 294 16.55 16.68 8.68
C ILE A 294 17.38 16.99 7.43
N GLY A 295 18.70 16.80 7.52
CA GLY A 295 19.60 16.91 6.38
C GLY A 295 19.44 15.73 5.42
N TYR A 296 19.85 15.91 4.17
CA TYR A 296 19.82 14.81 3.20
C TYR A 296 20.94 13.81 3.51
N SER A 297 20.55 12.54 3.63
CA SER A 297 21.42 11.39 3.41
C SER A 297 20.61 10.31 2.68
N LEU A 298 21.30 9.35 2.06
CA LEU A 298 20.58 8.24 1.43
C LEU A 298 19.81 7.45 2.49
N GLU A 299 20.39 7.23 3.67
CA GLU A 299 19.75 6.51 4.78
C GLU A 299 18.48 7.23 5.26
N ALA A 300 18.52 8.55 5.41
CA ALA A 300 17.36 9.37 5.77
C ALA A 300 16.24 9.24 4.73
N LEU A 301 16.58 9.34 3.44
CA LEU A 301 15.63 9.14 2.36
C LEU A 301 15.05 7.72 2.34
N GLN A 302 15.88 6.69 2.53
CA GLN A 302 15.46 5.30 2.54
C GLN A 302 14.47 5.01 3.67
N GLN A 303 14.70 5.61 4.86
CA GLN A 303 13.77 5.54 5.99
C GLN A 303 12.48 6.31 5.68
N GLU A 304 12.58 7.54 5.19
CA GLU A 304 11.40 8.36 4.87
C GLU A 304 10.50 7.68 3.84
N ARG A 305 11.08 7.11 2.77
CA ARG A 305 10.33 6.32 1.78
C ARG A 305 9.70 5.07 2.37
N ARG A 306 10.41 4.37 3.28
CA ARG A 306 9.88 3.18 3.96
C ARG A 306 8.67 3.51 4.82
N HIS A 307 8.69 4.64 5.52
CA HIS A 307 7.63 5.08 6.43
C HIS A 307 6.45 5.68 5.66
N GLU A 308 6.70 6.61 4.75
CA GLU A 308 5.65 7.27 3.96
C GLU A 308 4.88 6.31 3.05
N LEU A 309 5.60 5.41 2.36
CA LEU A 309 5.06 4.52 1.33
C LEU A 309 4.87 3.07 1.81
N ALA A 310 4.84 2.86 3.13
CA ALA A 310 4.58 1.55 3.72
C ALA A 310 3.29 0.96 3.14
N PHE A 311 3.35 -0.31 2.70
CA PHE A 311 2.23 -1.07 2.13
C PHE A 311 1.72 -0.64 0.75
N GLU A 312 2.48 0.17 0.01
CA GLU A 312 2.05 0.70 -1.30
C GLU A 312 2.89 0.17 -2.48
N GLY A 313 3.43 -1.04 -2.31
CA GLY A 313 4.10 -1.78 -3.38
C GLY A 313 5.51 -1.29 -3.78
N GLN A 314 6.07 -0.28 -3.10
CA GLN A 314 7.36 0.32 -3.51
C GLN A 314 8.59 -0.37 -2.90
N ARG A 315 8.47 -0.87 -1.66
CA ARG A 315 9.64 -1.30 -0.85
C ARG A 315 10.55 -2.31 -1.55
N PHE A 316 9.98 -3.30 -2.24
CA PHE A 316 10.78 -4.34 -2.89
C PHE A 316 11.65 -3.77 -4.02
N GLN A 317 11.14 -2.85 -4.83
CA GLN A 317 11.94 -2.24 -5.90
C GLN A 317 12.99 -1.27 -5.36
N ASP A 318 12.66 -0.56 -4.28
CA ASP A 318 13.56 0.34 -3.58
C ASP A 318 14.79 -0.39 -3.01
N ILE A 319 14.60 -1.49 -2.26
CA ILE A 319 15.75 -2.25 -1.71
C ILE A 319 16.60 -2.91 -2.78
N ARG A 320 16.01 -3.25 -3.95
CA ARG A 320 16.72 -3.82 -5.10
C ARG A 320 17.65 -2.80 -5.74
N ARG A 321 17.12 -1.63 -6.09
CA ARG A 321 17.90 -0.58 -6.77
C ARG A 321 18.93 0.08 -5.86
N TRP A 322 18.78 -0.02 -4.54
CA TRP A 322 19.79 0.39 -3.57
C TRP A 322 20.77 -0.72 -3.18
N HIS A 323 20.63 -1.94 -3.72
CA HIS A 323 21.51 -3.09 -3.42
C HIS A 323 21.55 -3.47 -1.93
N ILE A 324 20.43 -3.29 -1.22
CA ILE A 324 20.26 -3.69 0.19
C ILE A 324 19.23 -4.81 0.39
N ALA A 325 18.73 -5.39 -0.71
CA ALA A 325 17.67 -6.38 -0.67
C ALA A 325 18.01 -7.61 0.20
N GLU A 326 19.21 -8.15 0.09
CA GLU A 326 19.63 -9.32 0.88
C GLU A 326 19.61 -9.03 2.39
N THR A 327 20.18 -7.88 2.78
CA THR A 327 20.20 -7.44 4.17
C THR A 327 18.79 -7.25 4.72
N GLU A 328 17.91 -6.61 3.95
CA GLU A 328 16.54 -6.33 4.38
C GLU A 328 15.64 -7.59 4.39
N LEU A 329 15.84 -8.53 3.46
CA LEU A 329 15.14 -9.81 3.44
C LEU A 329 15.54 -10.68 4.63
N ASN A 330 16.84 -10.70 4.99
CA ASN A 330 17.34 -11.47 6.15
C ASN A 330 16.78 -10.98 7.49
N LYS A 331 16.40 -9.69 7.61
CA LYS A 331 15.79 -9.13 8.84
C LYS A 331 14.42 -9.73 9.17
N GLN A 332 13.79 -10.47 8.25
CA GLN A 332 12.51 -11.14 8.50
C GLN A 332 12.68 -12.43 9.29
N ASN A 333 13.82 -13.10 9.14
CA ASN A 333 14.11 -14.37 9.80
C ASN A 333 14.13 -14.19 11.32
N ASN A 334 13.61 -15.18 12.04
CA ASN A 334 13.52 -15.22 13.50
C ASN A 334 12.65 -14.11 14.14
N THR A 335 11.87 -13.36 13.35
CA THR A 335 10.87 -12.43 13.91
C THR A 335 9.71 -13.19 14.54
N THR A 336 9.21 -12.71 15.68
CA THR A 336 8.13 -13.38 16.41
C THR A 336 6.81 -13.29 15.65
N LEU A 337 6.08 -14.40 15.60
CA LEU A 337 4.75 -14.51 15.01
C LEU A 337 3.95 -15.63 15.70
N LYS A 338 2.72 -15.87 15.26
CA LYS A 338 1.86 -16.98 15.68
C LYS A 338 1.42 -17.77 14.45
N ASN A 339 1.50 -19.10 14.55
CA ASN A 339 0.91 -20.03 13.60
C ASN A 339 -0.21 -20.77 14.30
N LEU A 340 -1.44 -20.66 13.79
CA LEU A 340 -2.63 -21.25 14.39
C LEU A 340 -2.77 -20.87 15.87
N GLY A 341 -2.51 -19.60 16.21
CA GLY A 341 -2.54 -19.08 17.57
C GLY A 341 -1.35 -19.45 18.46
N VAL A 342 -0.43 -20.30 17.98
CA VAL A 342 0.76 -20.73 18.74
C VAL A 342 1.96 -19.85 18.39
N SER A 343 2.54 -19.19 19.40
CA SER A 343 3.75 -18.38 19.24
C SER A 343 4.91 -19.20 18.66
N THR A 344 5.56 -18.64 17.66
CA THR A 344 6.75 -19.19 17.02
C THR A 344 7.54 -18.04 16.37
N VAL A 345 8.51 -18.36 15.52
CA VAL A 345 9.29 -17.37 14.79
C VAL A 345 9.25 -17.64 13.29
N MET A 346 9.42 -16.57 12.51
CA MET A 346 9.59 -16.65 11.08
C MET A 346 10.79 -17.53 10.74
N ARG A 347 10.57 -18.57 9.94
CA ARG A 347 11.63 -19.48 9.51
C ARG A 347 12.55 -18.81 8.51
N ASP A 348 13.77 -19.31 8.40
CA ASP A 348 14.68 -18.88 7.34
C ASP A 348 14.23 -19.43 5.98
N GLY A 349 13.47 -18.60 5.24
CA GLY A 349 12.97 -18.93 3.90
C GLY A 349 14.03 -18.92 2.80
N LYS A 350 15.32 -18.73 3.15
CA LYS A 350 16.44 -18.55 2.20
C LYS A 350 16.20 -17.40 1.22
N TYR A 351 15.50 -16.35 1.66
CA TYR A 351 15.10 -15.23 0.81
C TYR A 351 16.31 -14.49 0.20
N ALA A 352 17.38 -14.28 0.96
CA ALA A 352 18.60 -13.67 0.43
C ALA A 352 19.27 -14.54 -0.64
N ALA A 353 19.39 -15.85 -0.41
CA ALA A 353 19.95 -16.77 -1.40
C ALA A 353 19.08 -16.84 -2.68
N ARG A 354 17.74 -16.85 -2.52
CA ARG A 354 16.81 -16.77 -3.65
C ARG A 354 17.00 -15.46 -4.43
N TYR A 355 17.15 -14.34 -3.73
CA TYR A 355 17.41 -13.04 -4.35
C TYR A 355 18.72 -13.04 -5.14
N GLN A 356 19.83 -13.52 -4.55
CA GLN A 356 21.12 -13.64 -5.23
C GLN A 356 21.02 -14.46 -6.51
N ALA A 357 20.33 -15.59 -6.47
CA ALA A 357 20.17 -16.48 -7.63
C ALA A 357 19.33 -15.87 -8.75
N THR A 358 18.37 -14.99 -8.42
CA THR A 358 17.33 -14.52 -9.37
C THR A 358 17.41 -13.04 -9.71
N GLY A 359 18.21 -12.25 -8.99
CA GLY A 359 18.15 -10.79 -9.01
C GLY A 359 16.81 -10.22 -8.54
N GLY A 360 15.95 -11.04 -7.91
CA GLY A 360 14.58 -10.69 -7.56
C GLY A 360 13.60 -10.67 -8.75
N PHE A 361 13.95 -11.30 -9.88
CA PHE A 361 13.04 -11.49 -11.00
C PHE A 361 12.20 -12.76 -10.84
N TRP A 362 10.95 -12.72 -11.27
CA TRP A 362 10.02 -13.85 -11.26
C TRP A 362 10.32 -14.83 -12.41
N PRO A 363 9.92 -16.11 -12.30
CA PRO A 363 10.06 -17.04 -13.41
C PRO A 363 9.16 -16.62 -14.58
N ILE A 364 9.67 -16.77 -15.79
CA ILE A 364 8.84 -16.65 -17.00
C ILE A 364 7.90 -17.86 -17.03
N PRO A 365 6.58 -17.68 -17.25
CA PRO A 365 5.64 -18.78 -17.32
C PRO A 365 6.06 -19.82 -18.39
N PRO A 366 6.13 -21.12 -18.06
CA PRO A 366 6.63 -22.14 -18.99
C PRO A 366 5.87 -22.20 -20.32
N ALA A 367 4.56 -21.97 -20.29
CA ALA A 367 3.75 -21.89 -21.50
C ALA A 367 4.19 -20.75 -22.43
N GLN A 368 4.61 -19.61 -21.88
CA GLN A 368 5.10 -18.47 -22.68
C GLN A 368 6.48 -18.77 -23.30
N ILE A 369 7.35 -19.50 -22.59
CA ILE A 369 8.62 -19.99 -23.17
C ILE A 369 8.34 -20.90 -24.37
N GLN A 370 7.44 -21.87 -24.21
CA GLN A 370 7.06 -22.80 -25.29
C GLN A 370 6.45 -22.08 -26.49
N LEU A 371 5.53 -21.13 -26.26
CA LEU A 371 4.88 -20.35 -27.32
C LEU A 371 5.84 -19.38 -28.04
N SER A 372 6.94 -18.99 -27.39
CA SER A 372 7.91 -18.06 -27.97
C SER A 372 8.83 -18.68 -29.02
N ASP A 373 8.74 -19.99 -29.26
CA ASP A 373 9.58 -20.74 -30.21
C ASP A 373 11.08 -20.46 -30.04
N GLY A 374 11.54 -20.44 -28.78
CA GLY A 374 12.95 -20.24 -28.42
C GLY A 374 13.40 -18.79 -28.27
N VAL A 375 12.52 -17.80 -28.45
CA VAL A 375 12.86 -16.37 -28.21
C VAL A 375 13.02 -16.06 -26.73
N LEU A 376 12.17 -16.62 -25.86
CA LEU A 376 12.26 -16.43 -24.42
C LEU A 376 13.05 -17.57 -23.77
N THR A 377 14.12 -17.21 -23.06
CA THR A 377 14.84 -18.12 -22.15
C THR A 377 14.47 -17.80 -20.71
N GLN A 378 14.44 -18.81 -19.84
CA GLN A 378 14.12 -18.63 -18.43
C GLN A 378 15.08 -17.63 -17.74
N ASN A 379 14.55 -16.87 -16.78
CA ASN A 379 15.36 -16.00 -15.92
C ASN A 379 16.34 -16.83 -15.07
N PRO A 380 17.55 -16.30 -14.77
CA PRO A 380 18.50 -16.99 -13.88
C PRO A 380 17.86 -17.43 -12.56
N GLY A 381 18.23 -18.62 -12.07
CA GLY A 381 17.76 -19.17 -10.80
C GLY A 381 16.38 -19.84 -10.82
N TRP A 382 15.79 -20.03 -12.01
CA TRP A 382 14.48 -20.66 -12.23
C TRP A 382 14.51 -21.86 -13.20
N ASP A 383 15.70 -22.27 -13.60
CA ASP A 383 15.96 -23.32 -14.59
C ASP A 383 15.91 -24.74 -14.01
N THR A 384 15.92 -24.88 -12.68
CA THR A 384 15.89 -26.18 -12.00
C THR A 384 14.56 -26.44 -11.26
N PRO A 385 14.13 -27.71 -11.11
CA PRO A 385 12.88 -28.04 -10.42
C PRO A 385 12.82 -27.56 -8.96
N ASP A 386 13.96 -27.54 -8.26
CA ASP A 386 14.10 -27.06 -6.88
C ASP A 386 13.93 -25.54 -6.75
N ALA A 387 13.92 -24.79 -7.86
CA ALA A 387 13.55 -23.39 -7.85
C ALA A 387 12.06 -23.18 -7.52
N ARG A 388 11.21 -24.20 -7.70
CA ARG A 388 9.78 -24.15 -7.38
C ARG A 388 9.54 -24.74 -6.01
N TYR A 389 9.05 -23.92 -5.08
CA TYR A 389 8.53 -24.40 -3.80
C TYR A 389 7.28 -25.26 -4.07
N THR A 390 7.43 -26.58 -4.08
CA THR A 390 6.33 -27.54 -4.32
C THR A 390 5.61 -27.93 -3.04
N THR A 391 6.25 -27.71 -1.89
CA THR A 391 5.67 -27.82 -0.55
C THR A 391 6.23 -26.69 0.31
N TRP A 392 5.39 -26.14 1.20
CA TRP A 392 5.86 -25.26 2.27
C TRP A 392 6.34 -26.10 3.47
N ASN A 393 7.16 -27.12 3.19
CA ASN A 393 7.73 -28.02 4.18
C ASN A 393 9.23 -27.74 4.24
N PHE A 394 9.65 -27.03 5.27
CA PHE A 394 11.05 -26.97 5.66
C PHE A 394 11.09 -27.42 7.12
N ASP A 395 11.42 -28.70 7.32
CA ASP A 395 11.62 -29.32 8.62
C ASP A 395 12.54 -28.50 9.54
#